data_AF-A0A6L9Q2Q9-F1
#
_entry.id   AF-A0A6L9Q2Q9-F1
#
_cell.length_a   1.000
_cell.length_b   1.000
_cell.length_c   1.000
_cell.angle_alpha   90.00
_cell.angle_beta   90.00
_cell.angle_gamma   90.00
#
_symmetry.space_group_name_H-M   'P 1'
#
loop_
_entity.id
_entity.type
_entity.pdbx_description
1 polymer ?
#
loop_
_entity_poly.entity_id
_entity_poly.type
_entity_poly.pdbx_seq_one_letter_code
_entity_poly.pdbx_strand_id
1 'polypeptide(L)'
;MDLSSVVDFVNQADTEIGKYRFEIAISPSKLSNNAFVLAGLNWQSIKYGDAEIDQVPSDKRGIYAFSISYPSQILPPHGYILYIGIAGRRSDRSLKARYKDYLNPQKIIKRERIARMIANWQDVLRFHFAPVEDAITSDQLEELETQLNTALLPPFSEGDLEADTKRKRRAFR
;
A
#
# COMPACT_ATOMS: atom_id res chain seq x y z
N MET A 1 -18.75 -42.01 3.46
CA MET A 1 -19.12 -40.87 2.59
C MET A 1 -17.82 -40.34 2.03
N ASP A 2 -17.65 -40.39 0.71
CA ASP A 2 -16.47 -39.79 0.06
C ASP A 2 -16.69 -38.28 -0.09
N LEU A 3 -15.69 -37.50 0.33
CA LEU A 3 -15.72 -36.03 0.35
C LEU A 3 -14.63 -35.42 -0.54
N SER A 4 -13.90 -36.24 -1.31
CA SER A 4 -12.79 -35.80 -2.18
C SER A 4 -13.18 -34.64 -3.09
N SER A 5 -14.30 -34.76 -3.81
CA SER A 5 -14.81 -33.72 -4.71
C SER A 5 -15.16 -32.40 -4.00
N VAL A 6 -15.58 -32.47 -2.73
CA VAL A 6 -15.88 -31.28 -1.92
C VAL A 6 -14.59 -30.57 -1.52
N VAL A 7 -13.57 -31.33 -1.10
CA VAL A 7 -12.24 -30.79 -0.75
C VAL A 7 -11.58 -30.14 -1.97
N ASP A 8 -11.66 -30.80 -3.14
CA ASP A 8 -11.10 -30.27 -4.39
C ASP A 8 -11.77 -28.94 -4.79
N PHE A 9 -13.10 -28.88 -4.71
CA PHE A 9 -13.83 -27.65 -4.99
C PHE A 9 -13.42 -26.49 -4.06
N VAL A 10 -13.32 -26.73 -2.75
CA VAL A 10 -12.93 -25.70 -1.78
C VAL A 10 -11.51 -25.20 -2.06
N ASN A 11 -10.57 -26.10 -2.35
CA ASN A 11 -9.19 -25.72 -2.65
C ASN A 11 -9.07 -24.91 -3.95
N GLN A 12 -9.83 -25.29 -4.99
CA GLN A 12 -9.89 -24.52 -6.25
C GLN A 12 -10.51 -23.15 -6.02
N ALA A 13 -11.64 -23.08 -5.31
CA ALA A 13 -12.31 -21.82 -4.99
C ALA A 13 -11.41 -20.86 -4.20
N ASP A 14 -10.63 -21.36 -3.24
CA ASP A 14 -9.67 -20.53 -2.51
C ASP A 14 -8.50 -20.08 -3.39
N THR A 15 -7.97 -20.99 -4.22
CA THR A 15 -6.82 -20.73 -5.09
C THR A 15 -7.14 -19.70 -6.18
N GLU A 16 -8.34 -19.76 -6.74
CA GLU A 16 -8.76 -18.91 -7.86
C GLU A 16 -9.42 -17.61 -7.40
N ILE A 17 -10.12 -17.63 -6.27
CA ILE A 17 -10.93 -16.50 -5.81
C ILE A 17 -10.52 -16.09 -4.39
N GLY A 18 -10.57 -17.02 -3.44
CA GLY A 18 -10.45 -16.75 -2.00
C GLY A 18 -9.22 -15.93 -1.63
N LYS A 19 -8.03 -16.36 -2.06
CA LYS A 19 -6.76 -15.68 -1.75
C LYS A 19 -6.65 -14.27 -2.33
N TYR A 20 -7.44 -13.94 -3.36
CA TYR A 20 -7.44 -12.62 -4.00
C TYR A 20 -8.53 -11.69 -3.44
N ARG A 21 -9.27 -12.09 -2.40
CA ARG A 21 -10.29 -11.24 -1.77
C ARG A 21 -9.69 -10.29 -0.75
N PHE A 22 -10.14 -9.04 -0.79
CA PHE A 22 -9.90 -8.05 0.25
C PHE A 22 -11.04 -7.03 0.25
N GLU A 23 -11.19 -6.33 1.37
CA GLU A 23 -12.23 -5.31 1.53
C GLU A 23 -11.63 -3.91 1.43
N ILE A 24 -12.36 -3.02 0.77
CA ILE A 24 -12.01 -1.61 0.66
C ILE A 24 -13.15 -0.79 1.26
N ALA A 25 -12.80 0.13 2.14
CA ALA A 25 -13.73 1.13 2.66
C ALA A 25 -13.48 2.45 1.93
N ILE A 26 -14.46 2.89 1.13
CA ILE A 26 -14.39 4.17 0.41
C ILE A 26 -15.38 5.12 1.08
N SER A 27 -14.86 6.18 1.69
CA SER A 27 -15.68 7.24 2.28
C SER A 27 -15.62 8.47 1.38
N PRO A 28 -16.73 8.86 0.73
CA PRO A 28 -16.71 10.01 -0.19
C PRO A 28 -16.23 11.30 0.47
N SER A 29 -16.68 11.58 1.70
CA SER A 29 -16.29 12.79 2.43
C SER A 29 -14.81 12.85 2.79
N LYS A 30 -14.20 11.68 3.08
CA LYS A 30 -12.78 11.61 3.38
C LYS A 30 -11.92 11.66 2.11
N LEU A 31 -12.41 11.07 1.02
CA LEU A 31 -11.72 11.10 -0.27
C LEU A 31 -11.71 12.50 -0.89
N SER A 32 -12.78 13.28 -0.69
CA SER A 32 -12.87 14.67 -1.14
C SER A 32 -12.23 15.68 -0.18
N ASN A 33 -11.62 15.24 0.92
CA ASN A 33 -10.96 16.13 1.86
C ASN A 33 -9.65 16.63 1.25
N ASN A 34 -9.47 17.95 1.18
CA ASN A 34 -8.27 18.60 0.65
C ASN A 34 -7.41 19.27 1.74
N ALA A 35 -7.79 19.13 3.02
CA ALA A 35 -7.05 19.69 4.14
C ALA A 35 -5.88 18.78 4.54
N PHE A 36 -4.88 18.70 3.68
CA PHE A 36 -3.63 17.99 3.97
C PHE A 36 -2.55 18.93 4.50
N VAL A 37 -1.61 18.40 5.28
CA VAL A 37 -0.47 19.16 5.81
C VAL A 37 0.47 19.67 4.71
N LEU A 38 0.50 18.99 3.56
CA LEU A 38 1.23 19.42 2.37
C LEU A 38 0.24 19.82 1.26
N ALA A 39 0.55 20.91 0.54
CA ALA A 39 -0.29 21.42 -0.55
C ALA A 39 -0.29 20.54 -1.81
N GLY A 40 0.70 19.66 -1.97
CA GLY A 40 0.81 18.78 -3.13
C GLY A 40 1.96 17.77 -3.01
N LEU A 41 1.85 16.71 -3.80
CA LEU A 41 2.84 15.65 -3.93
C LEU A 41 3.05 15.35 -5.43
N ASN A 42 4.30 15.20 -5.83
CA ASN A 42 4.64 14.76 -7.19
C ASN A 42 4.77 13.23 -7.22
N TRP A 43 3.64 12.54 -7.41
CA TRP A 43 3.61 11.08 -7.44
C TRP A 43 4.20 10.53 -8.73
N GLN A 44 5.10 9.56 -8.58
CA GLN A 44 5.62 8.71 -9.64
C GLN A 44 5.32 7.25 -9.29
N SER A 45 5.42 6.34 -10.26
CA SER A 45 5.24 4.93 -9.97
C SER A 45 6.00 4.01 -10.90
N ILE A 46 6.41 2.86 -10.35
CA ILE A 46 7.03 1.75 -11.07
C ILE A 46 6.21 0.47 -10.87
N LYS A 47 6.38 -0.51 -11.76
CA LYS A 47 5.92 -1.87 -11.48
C LYS A 47 6.74 -2.44 -10.31
N TYR A 48 6.08 -3.19 -9.42
CA TYR A 48 6.78 -3.93 -8.39
C TYR A 48 7.79 -4.92 -9.01
N GLY A 49 8.99 -4.96 -8.46
CA GLY A 49 10.16 -5.65 -9.03
C GLY A 49 11.42 -4.79 -8.99
N ASP A 50 12.53 -5.33 -9.47
CA ASP A 50 13.83 -4.66 -9.49
C ASP A 50 14.14 -3.94 -10.82
N ALA A 51 13.47 -4.31 -11.90
CA ALA A 51 13.72 -3.78 -13.26
C ALA A 51 13.70 -2.25 -13.36
N GLU A 52 12.84 -1.58 -12.59
CA GLU A 52 12.66 -0.12 -12.62
C GLU A 52 13.18 0.57 -11.36
N ILE A 53 13.92 -0.14 -10.52
CA ILE A 53 14.32 0.35 -9.19
C ILE A 53 15.11 1.65 -9.26
N ASP A 54 15.86 1.89 -10.33
CA ASP A 54 16.71 3.06 -10.47
C ASP A 54 15.93 4.37 -10.56
N GLN A 55 14.66 4.31 -10.96
CA GLN A 55 13.74 5.45 -10.96
C GLN A 55 13.35 5.91 -9.55
N VAL A 56 13.52 5.05 -8.52
CA VAL A 56 13.23 5.42 -7.13
C VAL A 56 14.39 6.24 -6.54
N PRO A 57 14.16 7.41 -5.95
CA PRO A 57 15.24 8.23 -5.38
C PRO A 57 16.05 7.51 -4.29
N SER A 58 17.37 7.53 -4.42
CA SER A 58 18.32 6.92 -3.46
C SER A 58 18.73 7.84 -2.31
N ASP A 59 18.40 9.12 -2.41
CA ASP A 59 18.86 10.23 -1.58
C ASP A 59 17.70 11.00 -0.93
N LYS A 60 16.46 10.74 -1.33
CA LYS A 60 15.27 11.44 -0.80
C LYS A 60 14.42 10.56 0.11
N ARG A 61 14.00 11.16 1.23
CA ARG A 61 12.89 10.69 2.07
C ARG A 61 11.56 10.89 1.31
N GLY A 62 10.47 10.35 1.82
CA GLY A 62 9.17 10.62 1.24
C GLY A 62 8.08 9.63 1.63
N ILE A 63 6.99 9.71 0.89
CA ILE A 63 5.81 8.88 1.08
C ILE A 63 5.65 7.91 -0.10
N TYR A 64 5.10 6.74 0.16
CA TYR A 64 4.87 5.73 -0.86
C TYR A 64 3.56 4.98 -0.62
N ALA A 65 3.04 4.38 -1.68
CA ALA A 65 1.86 3.55 -1.64
C ALA A 65 2.01 2.33 -2.55
N PHE A 66 1.45 1.20 -2.14
CA PHE A 66 1.24 0.06 -3.01
C PHE A 66 -0.19 0.07 -3.53
N SER A 67 -0.36 -0.20 -4.82
CA SER A 67 -1.68 -0.34 -5.42
C SER A 67 -1.76 -1.52 -6.37
N ILE A 68 -2.93 -2.13 -6.50
CA ILE A 68 -3.25 -2.97 -7.65
C ILE A 68 -3.64 -2.05 -8.80
N SER A 69 -2.88 -2.09 -9.89
CA SER A 69 -3.20 -1.36 -11.12
C SER A 69 -2.46 -1.99 -12.29
N TYR A 70 -3.19 -2.31 -13.35
CA TYR A 70 -2.63 -2.90 -14.56
C TYR A 70 -3.00 -2.01 -15.77
N PRO A 71 -2.01 -1.31 -16.37
CA PRO A 71 -2.25 -0.56 -17.58
C PRO A 71 -2.79 -1.48 -18.68
N SER A 72 -3.97 -1.15 -19.21
CA SER A 72 -4.63 -1.92 -20.25
C SER A 72 -5.31 -0.96 -21.20
N GLN A 73 -5.30 -1.29 -22.50
CA GLN A 73 -6.07 -0.57 -23.51
C GLN A 73 -7.55 -1.00 -23.53
N ILE A 74 -7.88 -2.10 -22.85
CA ILE A 74 -9.22 -2.70 -22.83
C ILE A 74 -9.93 -2.41 -21.52
N LEU A 75 -9.23 -2.56 -20.38
CA LEU A 75 -9.82 -2.31 -19.08
C LEU A 75 -9.89 -0.80 -18.81
N PRO A 76 -10.94 -0.30 -18.15
CA PRO A 76 -10.97 1.08 -17.70
C PRO A 76 -9.83 1.35 -16.70
N PRO A 77 -9.41 2.61 -16.54
CA PRO A 77 -8.47 3.01 -15.50
C PRO A 77 -8.93 2.52 -14.13
N HIS A 78 -8.05 1.82 -13.42
CA HIS A 78 -8.31 1.30 -12.10
C HIS A 78 -7.05 1.38 -11.23
N GLY A 79 -7.26 1.48 -9.93
CA GLY A 79 -6.21 1.61 -8.94
C GLY A 79 -6.78 1.40 -7.54
N TYR A 80 -6.35 0.35 -6.87
CA TYR A 80 -6.77 0.05 -5.49
C TYR A 80 -5.59 0.19 -4.56
N ILE A 81 -5.58 1.24 -3.74
CA ILE A 81 -4.52 1.47 -2.77
C ILE A 81 -4.60 0.42 -1.66
N LEU A 82 -3.55 -0.39 -1.52
CA LEU A 82 -3.47 -1.50 -0.59
C LEU A 82 -2.74 -1.13 0.70
N TYR A 83 -1.70 -0.30 0.60
CA TYR A 83 -0.83 0.08 1.70
C TYR A 83 -0.22 1.46 1.44
N ILE A 84 -0.05 2.25 2.49
CA ILE A 84 0.64 3.54 2.45
C ILE A 84 1.68 3.54 3.57
N GLY A 85 2.87 4.04 3.27
CA GLY A 85 3.93 4.17 4.26
C GLY A 85 4.89 5.32 3.97
N ILE A 86 5.75 5.62 4.94
CA ILE A 86 6.83 6.62 4.78
C ILE A 86 8.25 6.04 4.84
N ALA A 87 9.16 6.70 4.14
CA ALA A 87 10.60 6.48 4.20
C ALA A 87 11.27 7.60 4.99
N GLY A 88 12.17 7.23 5.90
CA GLY A 88 12.91 8.20 6.71
C GLY A 88 12.10 8.89 7.81
N ARG A 89 11.20 8.17 8.51
CA ARG A 89 10.41 8.72 9.63
C ARG A 89 11.29 9.43 10.67
N ARG A 90 12.41 8.83 11.07
CA ARG A 90 13.38 9.39 12.04
C ARG A 90 14.82 9.14 11.60
N SER A 91 15.04 9.17 10.29
CA SER A 91 16.35 8.91 9.67
C SER A 91 16.35 9.44 8.23
N ASP A 92 17.54 9.54 7.64
CA ASP A 92 17.71 9.94 6.24
C ASP A 92 17.53 8.77 5.27
N ARG A 93 16.78 7.75 5.70
CA ARG A 93 16.58 6.55 4.91
C ARG A 93 15.72 6.86 3.70
N SER A 94 16.29 6.66 2.51
CA SER A 94 15.63 7.01 1.26
C SER A 94 14.50 6.08 0.85
N LEU A 95 13.68 6.56 -0.09
CA LEU A 95 12.62 5.80 -0.76
C LEU A 95 13.16 4.52 -1.39
N LYS A 96 14.29 4.55 -2.11
CA LYS A 96 14.90 3.35 -2.71
C LYS A 96 15.35 2.36 -1.63
N ALA A 97 15.96 2.85 -0.55
CA ALA A 97 16.36 1.99 0.56
C ALA A 97 15.16 1.33 1.26
N ARG A 98 14.03 2.04 1.36
CA ARG A 98 12.77 1.48 1.87
C ARG A 98 12.16 0.48 0.89
N TYR A 99 12.13 0.80 -0.40
CA TYR A 99 11.59 -0.08 -1.44
C TYR A 99 12.33 -1.42 -1.49
N LYS A 100 13.67 -1.41 -1.35
CA LYS A 100 14.48 -2.63 -1.24
C LYS A 100 14.09 -3.55 -0.07
N ASP A 101 13.45 -3.05 0.99
CA ASP A 101 12.91 -3.94 2.03
C ASP A 101 11.79 -4.82 1.49
N TYR A 102 10.97 -4.27 0.60
CA TYR A 102 9.87 -4.97 -0.04
C TYR A 102 10.33 -5.90 -1.16
N LEU A 103 11.61 -5.90 -1.53
CA LEU A 103 12.19 -6.90 -2.43
C LEU A 103 12.95 -7.99 -1.67
N ASN A 104 13.09 -7.87 -0.34
CA ASN A 104 13.84 -8.80 0.48
C ASN A 104 12.87 -9.78 1.19
N PRO A 105 12.85 -11.08 0.80
CA PRO A 105 11.94 -12.05 1.39
C PRO A 105 12.09 -12.20 2.90
N GLN A 106 13.31 -12.14 3.44
CA GLN A 106 13.56 -12.26 4.89
C GLN A 106 12.99 -11.08 5.69
N LYS A 107 12.86 -9.90 5.07
CA LYS A 107 12.21 -8.73 5.70
C LYS A 107 10.70 -8.76 5.54
N ILE A 108 10.21 -9.18 4.38
CA ILE A 108 8.78 -9.21 4.04
C ILE A 108 8.05 -10.27 4.87
N ILE A 109 8.62 -11.46 5.04
CA ILE A 109 7.94 -12.57 5.74
C ILE A 109 7.60 -12.25 7.21
N LYS A 110 8.36 -11.33 7.82
CA LYS A 110 8.09 -10.82 9.17
C LYS A 110 6.91 -9.84 9.24
N ARG A 111 6.39 -9.42 8.08
CA ARG A 111 5.27 -8.49 7.93
C ARG A 111 4.15 -9.22 7.22
N GLU A 112 3.52 -10.18 7.91
CA GLU A 112 2.58 -11.17 7.36
C GLU A 112 1.54 -10.58 6.38
N ARG A 113 0.95 -9.43 6.73
CA ARG A 113 -0.01 -8.73 5.86
C ARG A 113 0.61 -8.23 4.55
N ILE A 114 1.80 -7.63 4.65
CA ILE A 114 2.57 -7.19 3.48
C ILE A 114 3.04 -8.39 2.67
N ALA A 115 3.47 -9.47 3.32
CA ALA A 115 3.82 -10.71 2.65
C ALA A 115 2.65 -11.26 1.83
N ARG A 116 1.45 -11.31 2.43
CA ARG A 116 0.22 -11.69 1.74
C ARG A 116 -0.08 -10.76 0.56
N MET A 117 0.04 -9.45 0.77
CA MET A 117 -0.17 -8.45 -0.28
C MET A 117 0.77 -8.67 -1.48
N ILE A 118 2.07 -8.83 -1.21
CA ILE A 118 3.05 -9.00 -2.29
C ILE A 118 2.85 -10.37 -2.97
N ALA A 119 2.73 -11.45 -2.21
CA ALA A 119 2.60 -12.80 -2.75
C ALA A 119 1.38 -12.96 -3.67
N ASN A 120 0.26 -12.32 -3.35
CA ASN A 120 -0.98 -12.48 -4.10
C ASN A 120 -1.09 -11.52 -5.29
N TRP A 121 -0.44 -10.35 -5.27
CA TRP A 121 -0.66 -9.33 -6.29
C TRP A 121 0.60 -8.79 -6.99
N GLN A 122 1.79 -9.31 -6.72
CA GLN A 122 3.06 -8.79 -7.28
C GLN A 122 3.06 -8.53 -8.79
N ASP A 123 2.36 -9.35 -9.58
CA ASP A 123 2.32 -9.22 -11.05
C ASP A 123 1.60 -7.97 -11.54
N VAL A 124 0.68 -7.45 -10.73
CA VAL A 124 -0.16 -6.26 -11.00
C VAL A 124 0.02 -5.18 -9.93
N LEU A 125 1.06 -5.31 -9.10
CA LEU A 125 1.36 -4.37 -8.02
C LEU A 125 2.21 -3.22 -8.57
N ARG A 126 1.82 -2.00 -8.23
CA ARG A 126 2.61 -0.79 -8.48
C ARG A 126 3.10 -0.20 -7.17
N PHE A 127 4.34 0.26 -7.19
CA PHE A 127 4.92 1.06 -6.12
C PHE A 127 4.86 2.53 -6.55
N HIS A 128 3.98 3.29 -5.90
CA HIS A 128 3.88 4.74 -6.05
C HIS A 128 4.74 5.42 -5.01
N PHE A 129 5.44 6.48 -5.36
CA PHE A 129 6.28 7.23 -4.44
C PHE A 129 6.26 8.72 -4.78
N ALA A 130 6.39 9.54 -3.75
CA ALA A 130 6.57 10.97 -3.86
C ALA A 130 7.72 11.38 -2.92
N PRO A 131 8.89 11.80 -3.47
CA PRO A 131 9.96 12.37 -2.66
C PRO A 131 9.48 13.69 -2.04
N VAL A 132 9.98 13.98 -0.85
CA VAL A 132 9.72 15.26 -0.15
C VAL A 132 11.00 16.09 -0.05
N GLU A 133 10.82 17.40 0.03
CA GLU A 133 11.93 18.33 0.26
C GLU A 133 12.54 18.14 1.65
N ASP A 134 13.81 18.48 1.79
CA ASP A 134 14.57 18.26 3.04
C ASP A 134 14.04 19.15 4.19
N ALA A 135 13.33 20.23 3.85
CA ALA A 135 12.65 21.11 4.81
C ALA A 135 11.42 20.46 5.45
N ILE A 136 10.88 19.36 4.89
CA ILE A 136 9.73 18.67 5.47
C ILE A 136 10.17 17.88 6.71
N THR A 137 9.58 18.24 7.84
CA THR A 137 9.92 17.62 9.12
C THR A 137 9.38 16.18 9.20
N SER A 138 9.96 15.39 10.08
CA SER A 138 9.43 14.06 10.43
C SER A 138 7.97 14.11 10.86
N ASP A 139 7.60 15.10 11.68
CA ASP A 139 6.22 15.23 12.18
C ASP A 139 5.24 15.54 11.04
N GLN A 140 5.62 16.41 10.09
CA GLN A 140 4.80 16.67 8.90
C GLN A 140 4.65 15.42 8.03
N LEU A 141 5.70 14.62 7.89
CA LEU A 141 5.67 13.38 7.11
C LEU A 141 4.79 12.30 7.79
N GLU A 142 4.86 12.18 9.12
CA GLU A 142 4.01 11.29 9.93
C GLU A 142 2.53 11.72 9.90
N GLU A 143 2.28 13.03 9.97
CA GLU A 143 0.94 13.60 9.85
C GLU A 143 0.35 13.32 8.46
N LEU A 144 1.14 13.52 7.40
CA LEU A 144 0.73 13.21 6.04
C LEU A 144 0.40 11.72 5.86
N GLU A 145 1.23 10.81 6.40
CA GLU A 145 0.95 9.36 6.41
C GLU A 145 -0.40 9.06 7.06
N THR A 146 -0.67 9.69 8.20
CA THR A 146 -1.92 9.52 8.95
C THR A 146 -3.13 10.04 8.18
N GLN A 147 -3.01 11.21 7.55
CA GLN A 147 -4.07 11.82 6.75
C GLN A 147 -4.41 10.97 5.53
N LEU A 148 -3.40 10.49 4.78
CA LEU A 148 -3.63 9.64 3.61
C LEU A 148 -4.22 8.27 3.98
N ASN A 149 -3.70 7.63 5.04
CA ASN A 149 -4.27 6.38 5.54
C ASN A 149 -5.72 6.58 6.03
N THR A 150 -6.03 7.73 6.64
CA THR A 150 -7.38 8.06 7.09
C THR A 150 -8.33 8.29 5.92
N ALA A 151 -7.86 8.94 4.85
CA ALA A 151 -8.62 9.22 3.64
C ALA A 151 -8.94 7.94 2.85
N LEU A 152 -7.95 7.09 2.64
CA LEU A 152 -8.02 5.94 1.72
C LEU A 152 -8.33 4.61 2.41
N LEU A 153 -8.18 4.53 3.74
CA LEU A 153 -8.39 3.33 4.57
C LEU A 153 -7.78 2.03 4.00
N PRO A 154 -6.53 2.05 3.49
CA PRO A 154 -5.92 0.90 2.82
C PRO A 154 -6.00 -0.39 3.65
N PRO A 155 -6.37 -1.53 3.03
CA PRO A 155 -6.61 -2.80 3.73
C PRO A 155 -5.38 -3.36 4.45
N PHE A 156 -4.16 -3.05 4.01
CA PHE A 156 -2.92 -3.59 4.56
C PHE A 156 -2.13 -2.61 5.43
N SER A 157 -2.58 -1.35 5.57
CA SER A 157 -2.00 -0.42 6.54
C SER A 157 -2.45 -0.73 7.97
N GLU A 158 -1.50 -0.61 8.89
CA GLU A 158 -1.72 -0.74 10.32
C GLU A 158 -1.42 0.58 11.03
N GLY A 159 -2.20 0.86 12.07
CA GLY A 159 -1.77 1.78 13.12
C GLY A 159 -1.97 3.27 12.86
N ASP A 160 -1.53 3.77 11.70
CA ASP A 160 -1.42 5.20 11.37
C ASP A 160 -2.72 5.75 10.80
N LEU A 161 -3.74 5.77 11.66
CA LEU A 161 -5.05 6.34 11.40
C LEU A 161 -5.37 7.31 12.53
N GLU A 162 -6.15 8.35 12.25
CA GLU A 162 -6.76 9.16 13.30
C GLU A 162 -7.47 8.26 14.32
N ALA A 163 -7.35 8.58 15.61
CA ALA A 163 -7.77 7.71 16.70
C ALA A 163 -9.25 7.29 16.61
N ASP A 164 -10.14 8.23 16.25
CA ASP A 164 -11.58 7.96 16.07
C ASP A 164 -11.83 7.04 14.87
N THR A 165 -11.20 7.32 13.73
CA THR A 165 -11.25 6.45 12.54
C THR A 165 -10.76 5.03 12.86
N LYS A 166 -9.66 4.91 13.61
CA LYS A 166 -9.10 3.63 14.05
C LYS A 166 -10.07 2.84 14.95
N ARG A 167 -10.82 3.53 15.81
CA ARG A 167 -11.87 2.91 16.64
C ARG A 167 -13.03 2.42 15.77
N LYS A 168 -13.54 3.26 14.87
CA LYS A 168 -14.67 2.91 13.99
C LYS A 168 -14.34 1.75 13.04
N ARG A 169 -13.13 1.72 12.49
CA ARG A 169 -12.66 0.64 11.61
C ARG A 169 -12.64 -0.73 12.29
N ARG A 170 -12.44 -0.79 13.61
CA ARG A 170 -12.47 -2.05 14.38
C ARG A 170 -13.86 -2.71 14.44
N ALA A 171 -14.94 -1.99 14.16
CA ALA A 171 -16.27 -2.58 14.12
C ALA A 171 -16.50 -3.51 12.90
N PHE A 172 -15.60 -3.46 11.91
CA PHE A 172 -15.70 -4.19 10.64
C PHE A 172 -14.47 -5.08 10.39
N ARG A 173 -13.70 -5.41 11.44
CA ARG A 173 -12.49 -6.24 11.37
C ARG A 173 -12.61 -7.44 12.29
#